data_AF-A0A849TE43-F1
#
_entry.id   AF-A0A849TE43-F1
#
_cell.length_a   1.000
_cell.length_b   1.000
_cell.length_c   1.000
_cell.angle_alpha   90.00
_cell.angle_beta   90.00
_cell.angle_gamma   90.00
#
_symmetry.space_group_name_H-M   'P 1'
#
loop_
_entity.id
_entity.type
_entity.pdbx_description
1 polymer ?
#
loop_
_entity_poly.entity_id
_entity_poly.type
_entity_poly.pdbx_seq_one_letter_code
_entity_poly.pdbx_strand_id
1 'polypeptide(L)' 'MKRIPNQEYTPEFGELAVKRVKDGLTPSAAAKELGISHQTLRYWVKAAEAGKLGGAGSKVVTTEQMELSRLRA' A
#
# COMPACT_ATOMS: atom_id res chain seq x y z
N MET A 1 18.02 22.02 -3.12
CA MET A 1 17.13 20.88 -3.46
C MET A 1 16.18 20.66 -2.29
N LYS A 2 14.90 21.03 -2.41
CA LYS A 2 13.89 20.71 -1.39
C LYS A 2 13.58 19.22 -1.54
N ARG A 3 14.06 18.38 -0.60
CA ARG A 3 13.67 16.97 -0.53
C ARG A 3 12.17 16.95 -0.21
N ILE A 4 11.36 16.51 -1.18
CA ILE A 4 9.94 16.22 -0.96
C ILE A 4 9.89 15.24 0.20
N PRO A 5 9.07 15.46 1.24
CA PRO A 5 8.97 14.50 2.33
C PRO A 5 8.63 13.14 1.74
N ASN A 6 9.45 12.12 1.99
CA ASN A 6 9.04 10.75 1.75
C ASN A 6 7.79 10.56 2.59
N GLN A 7 6.63 10.56 1.97
CA GLN A 7 5.41 10.20 2.65
C GLN A 7 5.44 8.68 2.77
N GLU A 8 6.04 8.24 3.87
CA GLU A 8 6.03 6.85 4.27
C GLU A 8 4.58 6.48 4.54
N TYR A 9 4.07 5.49 3.79
CA TYR A 9 2.89 4.79 4.24
C TYR A 9 3.17 4.27 5.63
N THR A 10 2.36 4.69 6.59
CA THR A 10 2.57 4.24 7.96
C THR A 10 2.34 2.73 8.03
N PRO A 11 3.06 2.00 8.89
CA PRO A 11 2.90 0.54 9.04
C PRO A 11 1.43 0.14 9.24
N GLU A 12 0.68 0.95 9.97
CA GLU A 12 -0.75 0.76 10.25
C GLU A 12 -1.60 0.78 8.97
N PHE A 13 -1.23 1.61 7.98
CA PHE A 13 -1.94 1.63 6.69
C PHE A 13 -1.66 0.35 5.88
N GLY A 14 -0.42 -0.15 5.91
CA GLY A 14 -0.08 -1.44 5.30
C GLY A 14 -0.85 -2.59 5.95
N GLU A 15 -0.93 -2.60 7.28
CA GLU A 15 -1.67 -3.61 8.04
C GLU A 15 -3.17 -3.57 7.75
N LEU A 16 -3.77 -2.37 7.70
CA LEU A 16 -5.15 -2.17 7.31
C LEU A 16 -5.41 -2.74 5.91
N ALA A 17 -4.50 -2.47 4.97
CA ALA A 17 -4.62 -2.92 3.60
C ALA A 17 -4.59 -4.46 3.49
N VAL A 18 -3.68 -5.10 4.22
CA VAL A 18 -3.61 -6.57 4.29
C VAL A 18 -4.81 -7.15 5.01
N LYS A 19 -5.30 -6.50 6.07
CA LYS A 19 -6.50 -6.90 6.79
C LYS A 19 -7.72 -6.94 5.87
N ARG A 20 -7.92 -5.95 5.00
CA ARG A 20 -9.03 -5.96 4.02
C ARG A 20 -8.99 -7.17 3.09
N VAL A 21 -7.80 -7.60 2.67
CA VAL A 21 -7.65 -8.83 1.87
C VAL A 21 -7.99 -10.07 2.69
N LYS A 22 -7.57 -10.12 3.96
CA LYS A 22 -7.90 -11.22 4.88
C LYS A 22 -9.39 -11.28 5.24
N ASP A 23 -10.06 -10.14 5.29
CA ASP A 23 -11.50 -10.01 5.51
C ASP A 23 -12.34 -10.47 4.29
N GLY A 24 -11.69 -10.96 3.23
CA GLY A 24 -12.34 -11.57 2.07
C GLY A 24 -12.43 -10.67 0.84
N LEU A 25 -11.93 -9.43 0.89
CA LEU A 25 -11.83 -8.63 -0.33
C LEU A 25 -10.76 -9.20 -1.25
N THR A 26 -11.05 -9.19 -2.55
CA THR A 26 -10.01 -9.44 -3.53
C THR A 26 -8.96 -8.32 -3.47
N PRO A 27 -7.68 -8.61 -3.75
CA PRO A 27 -6.64 -7.58 -3.76
C PRO A 27 -6.95 -6.41 -4.73
N SER A 28 -7.62 -6.65 -5.85
CA SER A 28 -8.07 -5.56 -6.73
C SER A 28 -9.12 -4.66 -6.06
N ALA A 29 -10.10 -5.24 -5.36
CA ALA A 29 -11.16 -4.47 -4.70
C ALA A 29 -10.61 -3.65 -3.53
N ALA A 30 -9.80 -4.26 -2.68
CA ALA A 30 -9.15 -3.58 -1.57
C ALA A 30 -8.19 -2.47 -2.06
N ALA A 31 -7.47 -2.68 -3.17
CA ALA A 31 -6.60 -1.66 -3.75
C ALA A 31 -7.41 -0.45 -4.26
N LYS A 32 -8.56 -0.70 -4.92
CA LYS A 32 -9.47 0.36 -5.37
C LYS A 32 -10.07 1.14 -4.21
N GLU A 33 -10.50 0.45 -3.15
CA GLU A 33 -11.06 1.08 -1.95
C GLU A 33 -10.02 1.96 -1.24
N LEU A 34 -8.78 1.50 -1.16
CA LEU A 34 -7.68 2.19 -0.48
C LEU A 34 -6.96 3.21 -1.37
N GLY A 35 -7.36 3.35 -2.64
CA GLY A 35 -6.73 4.27 -3.59
C GLY A 35 -5.27 3.94 -3.91
N ILE A 36 -4.87 2.67 -3.80
CA ILE A 36 -3.51 2.21 -4.09
C ILE A 36 -3.48 1.30 -5.31
N SER A 37 -2.28 1.08 -5.85
CA SER A 37 -2.09 0.13 -6.95
C SER A 37 -2.31 -1.32 -6.47
N HIS A 38 -2.95 -2.13 -7.32
CA HIS A 38 -3.08 -3.56 -7.08
C HIS A 38 -1.73 -4.27 -6.92
N GLN A 39 -0.67 -3.79 -7.60
CA GLN A 39 0.67 -4.33 -7.43
C GLN A 39 1.24 -4.03 -6.04
N THR A 40 0.97 -2.83 -5.51
CA THR A 40 1.36 -2.43 -4.15
C THR A 40 0.71 -3.34 -3.12
N LEU A 41 -0.60 -3.54 -3.23
CA LEU A 41 -1.32 -4.36 -2.27
C LEU A 41 -0.85 -5.82 -2.33
N ARG A 42 -0.60 -6.38 -3.52
CA ARG A 42 -0.02 -7.73 -3.65
C ARG A 42 1.35 -7.85 -3.01
N TYR A 43 2.19 -6.83 -3.13
CA TYR A 43 3.48 -6.80 -2.46
C TYR A 43 3.32 -6.77 -0.93
N TRP A 44 2.42 -5.94 -0.40
CA TRP A 44 2.16 -5.88 1.04
C TRP A 44 1.57 -7.17 1.60
N VAL A 45 0.65 -7.82 0.90
CA VAL A 45 0.12 -9.13 1.32
C VAL A 45 1.26 -10.15 1.42
N LYS A 46 2.12 -10.25 0.41
CA LYS A 46 3.29 -11.14 0.45
C LYS A 46 4.29 -10.77 1.55
N ALA A 47 4.53 -9.48 1.76
CA ALA A 47 5.40 -9.01 2.84
C ALA A 47 4.83 -9.36 4.22
N ALA A 48 3.51 -9.26 4.40
CA ALA A 48 2.83 -9.62 5.63
C ALA A 48 2.84 -11.13 5.90
N GLU A 49 2.64 -11.96 4.88
CA GLU A 49 2.79 -13.41 4.98
C GLU A 49 4.21 -13.81 5.38
N ALA A 50 5.21 -13.06 4.91
CA ALA A 50 6.61 -13.25 5.29
C ALA A 50 6.98 -12.66 6.66
N GLY A 51 6.06 -12.00 7.37
CA GLY A 51 6.34 -11.29 8.63
C GLY A 51 7.22 -10.04 8.47
N LYS A 52 7.27 -9.46 7.27
CA LYS A 52 8.14 -8.34 6.86
C LYS A 52 7.38 -7.06 6.51
N LEU A 53 6.06 -7.03 6.71
CA LEU A 53 5.27 -5.82 6.54
C LEU A 53 5.71 -4.78 7.59
N GLY A 54 6.10 -3.58 7.15
CA GLY A 54 6.65 -2.54 8.04
C GLY A 54 8.17 -2.59 8.27
N GLY A 55 8.89 -3.56 7.69
CA GLY A 55 10.35 -3.56 7.68
C GLY A 55 10.92 -2.51 6.72
N ALA A 56 12.13 -2.01 7.00
CA ALA A 56 12.85 -0.93 6.27
C ALA A 56 13.08 -1.14 4.74
N GLY A 57 12.48 -2.17 4.14
CA GLY A 57 12.51 -2.46 2.71
C GLY A 57 11.12 -2.54 2.05
N SER A 58 10.02 -2.26 2.77
CA SER A 58 8.70 -2.21 2.12
C SER A 58 8.67 -1.03 1.16
N LYS A 59 8.68 -1.31 -0.14
CA LYS A 59 8.72 -0.29 -1.20
C LYS A 59 7.70 0.80 -0.91
N VAL A 60 8.21 1.95 -0.48
CA VAL A 60 7.46 3.16 -0.15
C VAL A 60 6.78 3.57 -1.43
N VAL A 61 5.47 3.36 -1.51
CA VAL A 61 4.69 4.02 -2.55
C VAL A 61 4.73 5.51 -2.21
N THR A 62 4.86 6.37 -3.21
CA THR A 62 4.93 7.82 -2.97
C THR A 62 3.52 8.42 -3.04
N THR A 63 3.28 9.54 -2.36
CA THR A 63 2.00 10.30 -2.43
C THR A 63 1.61 10.63 -3.87
N GLU A 64 2.62 10.88 -4.71
CA GLU A 64 2.46 11.15 -6.13
C GLU A 64 1.80 9.96 -6.85
N GLN A 65 2.14 8.72 -6.47
CA GLN A 65 1.48 7.52 -6.99
C GLN A 65 0.07 7.33 -6.41
N MET A 66 -0.19 7.81 -5.19
CA MET A 66 -1.52 7.79 -4.56
C MET A 66 -2.49 8.74 -5.26
N GLU A 67 -2.07 9.99 -5.50
CA GLU A 67 -2.86 11.00 -6.21
C GLU A 67 -3.07 10.61 -7.69
N LEU A 68 -2.05 10.05 -8.36
CA LEU A 68 -2.22 9.53 -9.73
C LEU A 68 -3.19 8.35 -9.81
N SER A 69 -3.26 7.50 -8.78
CA SER A 69 -4.22 6.39 -8.73
C SER A 69 -5.63 6.90 -8.45
N ARG A 70 -5.78 7.92 -7.60
CA ARG A 70 -7.05 8.61 -7.31
C ARG A 70 -7.64 9.31 -8.52
N LEU A 71 -6.80 9.95 -9.33
CA LEU A 71 -7.19 10.67 -10.56
C LEU A 71 -7.52 9.75 -11.74
N ARG A 72 -7.19 8.46 -11.67
CA ARG A 72 -7.40 7.49 -12.75
C ARG A 72 -8.49 6.44 -12.46
N ALA A 73 -9.01 6.39 -11.23
CA ALA A 73 -10.09 5.50 -10.81
C ALA A 73 -11.47 6.09 -11.13
#